data_AF-A0A8I1RJT5-F1
#
_entry.id   AF-A0A8I1RJT5-F1
#
_cell.length_a   1.000
_cell.length_b   1.000
_cell.length_c   1.000
_cell.angle_alpha   90.00
_cell.angle_beta   90.00
_cell.angle_gamma   90.00
#
_symmetry.space_group_name_H-M   'P 1'
#
loop_
_entity.id
_entity.type
_entity.pdbx_description
1 polymer ?
#
loop_
_entity_poly.entity_id
_entity_poly.type
_entity_poly.pdbx_seq_one_letter_code
_entity_poly.pdbx_strand_id
1 'polypeptide(L)'
;MIPNKTRHFTIRAKMIEIFAVSSPVKRKDLHFNISEYRLALLCGTYIITAIFGTKGVLVMKKTFVALVKRTEAWDHSREAHEQDGFADHAAYMGGLEAEGFIAMAGLLQETSDVLFIFLADSEDEVRARLAEDPWQKDGHARLVRLEEAHFRIGAPAGAAPG
;
A
#
# COMPACT_ATOMS: atom_id res chain seq x y z
N MET A 1 54.93 -11.91 6.72
CA MET A 1 53.47 -12.13 6.57
C MET A 1 52.78 -10.78 6.48
N ILE A 2 51.77 -10.70 5.63
CA ILE A 2 51.34 -9.54 4.82
C ILE A 2 50.45 -8.57 5.63
N PRO A 3 50.56 -7.23 5.45
CA PRO A 3 49.77 -6.23 6.19
C PRO A 3 48.46 -5.80 5.49
N ASN A 4 47.47 -5.45 6.32
CA ASN A 4 46.39 -4.44 6.23
C ASN A 4 45.64 -4.18 4.90
N LYS A 5 44.29 -4.12 4.94
CA LYS A 5 43.54 -3.12 4.15
C LYS A 5 42.11 -2.86 4.66
N THR A 6 41.96 -1.86 5.54
CA THR A 6 40.71 -1.10 5.69
C THR A 6 40.46 -0.33 4.39
N ARG A 7 39.33 -0.62 3.71
CA ARG A 7 38.95 0.10 2.49
C ARG A 7 38.45 1.50 2.84
N HIS A 8 39.23 2.52 2.48
CA HIS A 8 38.73 3.88 2.33
C HIS A 8 37.86 3.94 1.08
N PHE A 9 36.58 4.29 1.24
CA PHE A 9 35.74 4.73 0.12
C PHE A 9 35.84 6.25 0.02
N THR A 10 36.63 6.72 -0.94
CA THR A 10 36.62 8.11 -1.38
C THR A 10 35.40 8.32 -2.26
N ILE A 11 34.33 8.93 -1.73
CA ILE A 11 33.25 9.44 -2.56
C ILE A 11 33.83 10.63 -3.33
N ARG A 12 34.00 10.46 -4.65
CA ARG A 12 34.31 11.58 -5.56
C ARG A 12 33.16 12.57 -5.50
N ALA A 13 33.40 13.75 -4.92
CA ALA A 13 32.55 14.91 -5.05
C ALA A 13 32.50 15.32 -6.53
N LYS A 14 31.49 14.82 -7.25
CA LYS A 14 31.18 15.24 -8.62
C LYS A 14 29.67 15.44 -8.75
N MET A 15 29.09 16.22 -7.84
CA MET A 15 27.72 16.72 -7.98
C MET A 15 27.52 17.97 -7.11
N ILE A 16 28.38 18.97 -7.26
CA ILE A 16 28.09 20.34 -6.80
C ILE A 16 28.61 21.29 -7.89
N GLU A 17 27.94 21.29 -9.03
CA GLU A 17 27.98 22.40 -9.99
C GLU A 17 26.55 22.65 -10.47
N ILE A 18 25.74 23.26 -9.61
CA ILE A 18 24.54 23.99 -10.05
C ILE A 18 24.53 25.30 -9.26
N PHE A 19 24.44 26.40 -10.00
CA PHE A 19 24.50 27.82 -9.61
C PHE A 19 25.88 28.48 -9.56
N ALA A 20 26.46 28.65 -10.74
CA ALA A 20 27.23 29.86 -11.06
C ALA A 20 26.41 30.75 -12.00
N VAL A 21 25.63 31.70 -11.45
CA VAL A 21 25.26 32.94 -12.16
C VAL A 21 25.21 34.10 -11.15
N SER A 22 26.02 35.12 -11.45
CA SER A 22 26.01 36.50 -10.94
C SER A 22 26.61 36.80 -9.55
N SER A 23 27.94 36.96 -9.51
CA SER A 23 28.66 38.24 -9.27
C SER A 23 30.12 38.01 -8.82
N PRO A 24 31.12 38.78 -9.28
CA PRO A 24 32.52 38.59 -8.90
C PRO A 24 32.82 39.31 -7.57
N VAL A 25 32.72 38.63 -6.43
CA VAL A 25 33.25 39.14 -5.16
C VAL A 25 34.75 38.81 -5.07
N LYS A 26 35.58 39.86 -5.11
CA LYS A 26 37.04 39.73 -4.95
C LYS A 26 37.38 39.15 -3.58
N ARG A 27 38.28 38.16 -3.58
CA ARG A 27 38.97 37.66 -2.38
C ARG A 27 39.67 38.81 -1.65
N LYS A 28 39.20 39.09 -0.45
CA LYS A 28 39.94 39.34 0.79
C LYS A 28 38.85 39.50 1.87
N ASP A 29 39.17 39.16 3.12
CA ASP A 29 38.28 39.34 4.29
C ASP A 29 37.34 38.16 4.56
N LEU A 30 37.94 37.03 4.96
CA LEU A 30 37.24 35.82 5.35
C LEU A 30 36.95 35.82 6.86
N HIS A 31 35.98 36.64 7.31
CA HIS A 31 35.36 36.45 8.62
C HIS A 31 34.14 35.54 8.44
N PHE A 32 34.32 34.25 8.72
CA PHE A 32 33.25 33.25 8.65
C PHE A 32 32.29 33.41 9.83
N ASN A 33 31.14 34.05 9.60
CA ASN A 33 30.04 34.09 10.55
C ASN A 33 29.18 32.81 10.42
N ILE A 34 29.19 31.99 11.47
CA ILE A 34 28.54 30.67 11.51
C ILE A 34 26.99 30.78 11.59
N SER A 35 26.43 31.98 11.82
CA SER A 35 24.97 32.17 11.94
C SER A 35 24.21 32.12 10.61
N GLU A 36 24.84 32.47 9.48
CA GLU A 36 24.14 32.54 8.17
C GLU A 36 23.96 31.16 7.52
N TYR A 37 24.83 30.19 7.84
CA TYR A 37 24.73 28.82 7.33
C TYR A 37 23.57 28.02 7.92
N ARG A 38 23.05 28.42 9.08
CA ARG A 38 21.88 27.76 9.69
C ARG A 38 20.61 27.99 8.87
N LEU A 39 20.44 29.19 8.32
CA LEU A 39 19.28 29.51 7.47
C LEU A 39 19.41 28.87 6.08
N ALA A 40 20.62 28.82 5.53
CA ALA A 40 20.88 28.15 4.24
C ALA A 40 20.72 26.62 4.32
N LEU A 41 21.13 25.97 5.43
CA LEU A 41 20.86 24.54 5.65
C LEU A 41 19.37 24.26 5.86
N LEU A 42 18.63 25.13 6.57
CA LEU A 42 17.20 25.00 6.79
C LEU A 42 16.39 25.20 5.50
N CYS A 43 16.74 26.18 4.67
CA CYS A 43 16.14 26.35 3.33
C CYS A 43 16.52 25.20 2.38
N GLY A 44 17.78 24.73 2.41
CA GLY A 44 18.22 23.61 1.58
C GLY A 44 17.52 22.29 1.92
N THR A 45 17.31 22.01 3.21
CA THR A 45 16.50 20.86 3.63
C THR A 45 15.03 21.04 3.29
N TYR A 46 14.45 22.23 3.49
CA TYR A 46 13.06 22.50 3.10
C TYR A 46 12.83 22.36 1.59
N ILE A 47 13.78 22.78 0.76
CA ILE A 47 13.73 22.63 -0.69
C ILE A 47 13.90 21.15 -1.10
N ILE A 48 14.75 20.38 -0.44
CA ILE A 48 14.84 18.92 -0.67
C ILE A 48 13.51 18.26 -0.28
N THR A 49 12.91 18.61 0.86
CA THR A 49 11.60 18.07 1.27
C THR A 49 10.45 18.53 0.36
N ALA A 50 10.54 19.72 -0.24
CA ALA A 50 9.52 20.24 -1.16
C ALA A 50 9.66 19.74 -2.61
N ILE A 51 10.88 19.54 -3.11
CA ILE A 51 11.17 18.98 -4.44
C ILE A 51 11.00 17.46 -4.43
N PHE A 52 11.40 16.80 -3.34
CA PHE A 52 11.04 15.41 -3.03
C PHE A 52 9.82 15.36 -2.12
N GLY A 53 8.84 16.25 -2.35
CA GLY A 53 7.52 16.25 -1.72
C GLY A 53 7.12 14.80 -1.53
N THR A 54 7.01 14.39 -0.25
CA THR A 54 6.88 13.00 0.22
C THR A 54 6.51 12.13 -0.94
N LYS A 55 7.50 11.50 -1.57
CA LYS A 55 7.24 10.43 -2.53
C LYS A 55 6.56 9.37 -1.68
N GLY A 56 5.24 9.49 -1.51
CA GLY A 56 4.39 8.35 -1.36
C GLY A 56 4.82 7.48 -2.52
N VAL A 57 5.61 6.45 -2.22
CA VAL A 57 5.65 5.29 -3.08
C VAL A 57 4.17 4.99 -3.26
N LEU A 58 3.66 5.20 -4.48
CA LEU A 58 2.34 4.71 -4.81
C LEU A 58 2.50 3.19 -4.72
N VAL A 59 2.26 2.65 -3.53
CA VAL A 59 2.23 1.21 -3.33
C VAL A 59 0.99 0.80 -4.10
N MET A 60 1.21 0.26 -5.29
CA MET A 60 0.14 -0.33 -6.06
C MET A 60 -0.44 -1.44 -5.19
N LYS A 61 -1.68 -1.25 -4.73
CA LYS A 61 -2.37 -2.28 -3.97
C LYS A 61 -2.37 -3.57 -4.79
N LYS A 62 -1.95 -4.66 -4.16
CA LYS A 62 -2.03 -5.99 -4.74
C LYS A 62 -3.49 -6.42 -4.74
N THR A 63 -3.83 -7.31 -5.67
CA THR A 63 -5.17 -7.88 -5.71
C THR A 63 -5.17 -9.25 -5.05
N PHE A 64 -6.13 -9.48 -4.15
CA PHE A 64 -6.32 -10.76 -3.49
C PHE A 64 -7.71 -11.31 -3.78
N VAL A 65 -7.82 -12.62 -3.87
CA VAL A 65 -9.09 -13.34 -3.97
C VAL A 65 -9.30 -14.13 -2.70
N ALA A 66 -10.48 -13.97 -2.10
CA ALA A 66 -10.89 -14.77 -0.96
C ALA A 66 -12.15 -15.56 -1.26
N LEU A 67 -12.16 -16.83 -0.85
CA LEU A 67 -13.37 -17.63 -0.75
C LEU A 67 -13.76 -17.73 0.72
N VAL A 68 -14.95 -17.23 1.05
CA VAL A 68 -15.51 -17.23 2.39
C VAL A 68 -16.75 -18.12 2.40
N LYS A 69 -16.74 -19.13 3.26
CA LYS A 69 -17.84 -20.08 3.37
C LYS A 69 -18.86 -19.63 4.40
N ARG A 70 -20.14 -19.76 4.06
CA ARG A 70 -21.23 -19.76 5.04
C ARG A 70 -21.19 -21.08 5.81
N THR A 71 -21.00 -21.00 7.11
CA THR A 71 -20.75 -22.17 7.96
C THR A 71 -22.05 -22.84 8.38
N GLU A 72 -21.92 -23.87 9.20
CA GLU A 72 -23.01 -24.49 9.94
C GLU A 72 -23.81 -23.55 10.87
N ALA A 73 -23.25 -22.39 11.25
CA ALA A 73 -23.97 -21.38 12.04
C ALA A 73 -24.93 -20.54 11.18
N TRP A 74 -24.76 -20.57 9.85
CA TRP A 74 -25.66 -19.87 8.92
C TRP A 74 -26.99 -20.59 8.79
N ASP A 75 -28.11 -19.89 9.03
CA ASP A 75 -29.44 -20.43 8.79
C ASP A 75 -29.80 -20.29 7.30
N HIS A 76 -29.76 -21.41 6.57
CA HIS A 76 -30.06 -21.44 5.13
C HIS A 76 -31.53 -21.19 4.78
N SER A 77 -32.44 -21.14 5.76
CA SER A 77 -33.84 -20.77 5.52
C SER A 77 -34.09 -19.26 5.55
N ARG A 78 -33.09 -18.48 5.99
CA ARG A 78 -33.14 -17.03 6.16
C ARG A 78 -32.25 -16.34 5.12
N GLU A 79 -32.71 -15.20 4.63
CA GLU A 79 -31.90 -14.30 3.82
C GLU A 79 -30.78 -13.65 4.64
N ALA A 80 -29.78 -13.06 3.97
CA ALA A 80 -28.62 -12.46 4.64
C ALA A 80 -29.02 -11.37 5.65
N HIS A 81 -29.99 -10.51 5.30
CA HIS A 81 -30.45 -9.42 6.16
C HIS A 81 -31.27 -9.88 7.35
N GLU A 82 -31.71 -11.13 7.33
CA GLU A 82 -32.46 -11.73 8.41
C GLU A 82 -31.55 -12.41 9.42
N GLN A 83 -30.28 -12.69 9.11
CA GLN A 83 -29.35 -13.37 10.03
C GLN A 83 -29.01 -12.51 11.26
N ASP A 84 -28.62 -13.18 12.34
CA ASP A 84 -28.19 -12.50 13.56
C ASP A 84 -26.89 -11.71 13.30
N GLY A 85 -26.77 -10.53 13.88
CA GLY A 85 -25.59 -9.66 13.68
C GLY A 85 -25.48 -9.01 12.29
N PHE A 86 -26.50 -9.13 11.42
CA PHE A 86 -26.45 -8.57 10.06
C PHE A 86 -26.14 -7.07 10.03
N ALA A 87 -26.75 -6.28 10.91
CA ALA A 87 -26.57 -4.82 10.90
C ALA A 87 -25.10 -4.43 11.10
N ASP A 88 -24.43 -5.08 12.06
CA ASP A 88 -23.02 -4.82 12.36
C ASP A 88 -22.10 -5.35 11.24
N HIS A 89 -22.40 -6.55 10.71
CA HIS A 89 -21.70 -7.10 9.55
C HIS A 89 -21.80 -6.16 8.34
N ALA A 90 -23.01 -5.73 7.98
CA ALA A 90 -23.27 -4.87 6.84
C ALA A 90 -22.60 -3.50 6.99
N ALA A 91 -22.62 -2.92 8.20
CA ALA A 91 -21.91 -1.68 8.49
C ALA A 91 -20.39 -1.83 8.33
N TYR A 92 -19.82 -2.95 8.81
CA TYR A 92 -18.39 -3.23 8.69
C TYR A 92 -17.96 -3.44 7.23
N MET A 93 -18.65 -4.33 6.50
CA MET A 93 -18.35 -4.60 5.09
C MET A 93 -18.55 -3.37 4.21
N GLY A 94 -19.62 -2.60 4.45
CA GLY A 94 -19.86 -1.34 3.74
C GLY A 94 -18.77 -0.31 3.99
N GLY A 95 -18.16 -0.29 5.17
CA GLY A 95 -16.97 0.52 5.45
C GLY A 95 -15.77 0.11 4.60
N LEU A 96 -15.49 -1.20 4.49
CA LEU A 96 -14.41 -1.72 3.65
C LEU A 96 -14.65 -1.46 2.15
N GLU A 97 -15.90 -1.53 1.69
CA GLU A 97 -16.28 -1.14 0.32
C GLU A 97 -16.07 0.35 0.07
N ALA A 98 -16.51 1.21 1.00
CA ALA A 98 -16.33 2.66 0.90
C ALA A 98 -14.85 3.09 0.92
N GLU A 99 -14.00 2.36 1.64
CA GLU A 99 -12.54 2.52 1.64
C GLU A 99 -11.89 2.07 0.32
N GLY A 100 -12.61 1.34 -0.54
CA GLY A 100 -12.05 0.70 -1.73
C GLY A 100 -11.18 -0.52 -1.44
N PHE A 101 -11.25 -1.04 -0.20
CA PHE A 101 -10.54 -2.26 0.20
C PHE A 101 -11.19 -3.49 -0.44
N ILE A 102 -12.52 -3.55 -0.47
CA ILE A 102 -13.27 -4.53 -1.28
C ILE A 102 -13.52 -3.92 -2.66
N ALA A 103 -12.91 -4.52 -3.68
CA ALA A 103 -13.15 -4.12 -5.07
C ALA A 103 -14.42 -4.78 -5.64
N MET A 104 -14.66 -6.05 -5.30
CA MET A 104 -15.85 -6.81 -5.70
C MET A 104 -16.20 -7.86 -4.66
N ALA A 105 -17.49 -8.15 -4.51
CA ALA A 105 -18.00 -9.25 -3.72
C ALA A 105 -19.17 -9.92 -4.46
N GLY A 106 -19.33 -11.24 -4.32
CA GLY A 106 -20.43 -11.95 -4.96
C GLY A 106 -20.71 -13.32 -4.35
N LEU A 107 -21.98 -13.68 -4.29
CA LEU A 107 -22.43 -15.01 -3.87
C LEU A 107 -22.28 -16.01 -5.02
N LEU A 108 -21.57 -17.11 -4.77
CA LEU A 108 -21.47 -18.23 -5.70
C LEU A 108 -22.76 -19.07 -5.61
N GLN A 109 -23.47 -19.22 -6.73
CA GLN A 109 -24.82 -19.80 -6.73
C GLN A 109 -24.86 -21.28 -6.33
N GLU A 110 -23.85 -22.08 -6.72
CA GLU A 110 -23.86 -23.52 -6.43
C GLU A 110 -23.45 -23.85 -5.00
N THR A 111 -22.41 -23.19 -4.47
CA THR A 111 -21.88 -23.50 -3.13
C THR A 111 -22.46 -22.62 -2.04
N SER A 112 -23.10 -21.50 -2.39
CA SER A 112 -23.50 -20.43 -1.47
C SER A 112 -22.33 -19.78 -0.71
N ASP A 113 -21.09 -19.98 -1.17
CA ASP A 113 -19.92 -19.27 -0.65
C ASP A 113 -19.87 -17.85 -1.21
N VAL A 114 -19.16 -16.96 -0.52
CA VAL A 114 -18.93 -15.59 -0.95
C VAL A 114 -17.51 -15.48 -1.52
N LEU A 115 -17.41 -15.00 -2.75
CA LEU A 115 -16.16 -14.63 -3.39
C LEU A 115 -15.91 -13.13 -3.17
N PHE A 116 -14.74 -12.80 -2.63
CA PHE A 116 -14.28 -11.41 -2.51
C PHE A 116 -13.04 -11.17 -3.35
N ILE A 117 -12.92 -9.95 -3.87
CA ILE A 117 -11.72 -9.42 -4.50
C ILE A 117 -11.31 -8.18 -3.71
N PHE A 118 -10.12 -8.22 -3.11
CA PHE A 118 -9.56 -7.17 -2.27
C PHE A 118 -8.41 -6.43 -2.95
N LEU A 119 -8.24 -5.16 -2.60
CA LEU A 119 -7.05 -4.35 -2.89
C LEU A 119 -6.32 -4.06 -1.57
N ALA A 120 -5.18 -4.71 -1.35
CA ALA A 120 -4.44 -4.66 -0.09
C ALA A 120 -2.92 -4.59 -0.31
N ASP A 121 -2.16 -4.20 0.72
CA ASP A 121 -0.70 -4.19 0.68
C ASP A 121 -0.12 -5.60 0.87
N SER A 122 -0.83 -6.46 1.60
CA SER A 122 -0.40 -7.83 1.90
C SER A 122 -1.58 -8.76 2.19
N GLU A 123 -1.30 -10.08 2.15
CA GLU A 123 -2.26 -11.10 2.56
C GLU A 123 -2.65 -10.95 4.04
N ASP A 124 -1.69 -10.60 4.89
CA ASP A 124 -1.89 -10.40 6.33
C ASP A 124 -2.86 -9.26 6.62
N GLU A 125 -2.84 -8.18 5.82
CA GLU A 125 -3.83 -7.10 5.93
C GLU A 125 -5.24 -7.63 5.66
N VAL A 126 -5.42 -8.45 4.61
CA VAL A 126 -6.72 -9.07 4.30
C VAL A 126 -7.18 -9.99 5.41
N ARG A 127 -6.30 -10.84 5.95
CA ARG A 127 -6.63 -11.74 7.07
C ARG A 127 -7.04 -10.95 8.31
N ALA A 128 -6.28 -9.92 8.67
CA ALA A 128 -6.56 -9.09 9.83
C ALA A 128 -7.91 -8.37 9.69
N ARG A 129 -8.17 -7.75 8.53
CA ARG A 129 -9.44 -7.06 8.27
C ARG A 129 -10.63 -8.03 8.26
N LEU A 130 -10.51 -9.17 7.58
CA LEU A 130 -11.57 -10.19 7.59
C LEU A 130 -11.84 -10.78 8.98
N ALA A 131 -10.83 -10.89 9.84
CA ALA A 131 -11.01 -11.36 11.21
C ALA A 131 -11.80 -10.36 12.09
N GLU A 132 -11.92 -9.10 11.66
CA GLU A 132 -12.69 -8.09 12.39
C GLU A 132 -14.18 -8.11 12.06
N ASP A 133 -14.58 -8.76 10.97
CA ASP A 133 -15.98 -8.96 10.57
C ASP A 133 -16.76 -9.70 11.67
N PRO A 134 -17.89 -9.13 12.16
CA PRO A 134 -18.77 -9.78 13.12
C PRO A 134 -19.15 -11.22 12.74
N TRP A 135 -19.44 -11.49 11.46
CA TRP A 135 -19.81 -12.84 11.03
C TRP A 135 -18.63 -13.81 10.98
N GLN A 136 -17.39 -13.33 10.84
CA GLN A 136 -16.21 -14.18 10.98
C GLN A 136 -15.90 -14.48 12.46
N LYS A 137 -16.12 -13.50 13.34
CA LYS A 137 -15.95 -13.66 14.80
C LYS A 137 -16.95 -14.63 15.40
N ASP A 138 -18.22 -14.46 15.06
CA ASP A 138 -19.32 -15.27 15.58
C ASP A 138 -19.53 -16.56 14.77
N GLY A 139 -18.69 -16.79 13.77
CA GLY A 139 -18.58 -18.05 13.06
C GLY A 139 -19.64 -18.29 12.00
N HIS A 140 -20.49 -17.33 11.64
CA HIS A 140 -21.44 -17.42 10.51
C HIS A 140 -20.73 -17.55 9.15
N ALA A 141 -19.56 -16.93 9.05
CA ALA A 141 -18.70 -16.93 7.88
C ALA A 141 -17.30 -17.41 8.26
N ARG A 142 -16.61 -18.09 7.35
CA ARG A 142 -15.23 -18.55 7.56
C ARG A 142 -14.41 -18.39 6.30
N LEU A 143 -13.27 -17.72 6.40
CA LEU A 143 -12.28 -17.70 5.33
C LEU A 143 -11.75 -19.11 5.03
N VAL A 144 -11.93 -19.58 3.78
CA VAL A 144 -11.50 -20.91 3.31
C VAL A 144 -10.23 -20.84 2.48
N ARG A 145 -10.14 -19.85 1.60
CA ARG A 145 -8.98 -19.64 0.73
C ARG A 145 -8.72 -18.16 0.60
N LEU A 146 -7.45 -17.79 0.57
CA LEU A 146 -6.98 -16.44 0.30
C LEU A 146 -5.67 -16.55 -0.47
N GLU A 147 -5.57 -15.82 -1.58
CA GLU A 147 -4.36 -15.80 -2.40
C GLU A 147 -4.24 -14.49 -3.18
N GLU A 148 -3.00 -14.09 -3.49
CA GLU A 148 -2.69 -13.00 -4.42
C GLU A 148 -3.06 -13.44 -5.84
N ALA A 149 -3.78 -12.59 -6.57
CA ALA A 149 -4.31 -12.90 -7.90
C ALA A 149 -3.98 -11.79 -8.90
N HIS A 150 -3.74 -12.19 -10.15
CA HIS A 150 -3.46 -11.26 -11.24
C HIS A 150 -4.61 -11.32 -12.25
N PHE A 151 -5.46 -10.29 -12.25
CA PHE A 151 -6.59 -10.21 -13.17
C PHE A 151 -6.19 -9.58 -14.49
N ARG A 152 -6.81 -10.05 -15.56
CA ARG A 152 -6.66 -9.50 -16.91
C ARG A 152 -8.03 -9.19 -17.47
N ILE A 153 -8.19 -8.00 -18.03
CA ILE A 153 -9.37 -7.59 -18.79
C ILE A 153 -9.00 -7.56 -20.27
N GLY A 154 -9.86 -8.08 -21.15
CA GLY A 154 -9.65 -8.12 -22.60
C GLY A 154 -9.15 -9.48 -23.12
N ALA A 155 -8.53 -9.50 -24.30
CA ALA A 155 -7.95 -10.71 -24.90
C ALA A 155 -6.50 -10.94 -24.42
N PRO A 156 -6.04 -12.19 -24.30
CA PRO A 156 -4.64 -12.47 -24.01
C PRO A 156 -3.77 -12.03 -25.19
N ALA A 157 -2.56 -11.54 -24.92
CA ALA A 157 -1.64 -11.13 -25.96
C ALA A 157 -1.37 -12.31 -26.93
N GLY A 158 -1.54 -12.06 -28.24
CA GLY A 158 -1.36 -13.07 -29.29
C GLY A 158 -2.64 -13.77 -29.76
N ALA A 159 -3.78 -13.57 -29.11
CA ALA A 159 -5.07 -13.96 -29.67
C ALA A 159 -5.51 -12.89 -30.69
N ALA A 160 -5.21 -13.10 -31.97
CA ALA A 160 -5.82 -12.29 -33.03
C ALA A 160 -7.34 -12.44 -32.96
N PRO A 161 -8.14 -11.35 -33.06
CA PRO A 161 -9.58 -11.49 -33.23
C PRO A 161 -9.82 -12.22 -34.57
N GLY A 162 -10.44 -13.40 -34.48
CA GLY A 162 -11.00 -14.10 -35.63
C GLY A 162 -12.29 -13.43 -36.11
#